data_AF-A0A2S8VHE4-F1
#
_entry.id   AF-A0A2S8VHE4-F1
#
_cell.length_a   1.000
_cell.length_b   1.000
_cell.length_c   1.000
_cell.angle_alpha   90.00
_cell.angle_beta   90.00
_cell.angle_gamma   90.00
#
_symmetry.space_group_name_H-M   'P 1'
#
loop_
_entity.id
_entity.type
_entity.pdbx_description
1 polymer ?
#
loop_
_entity_poly.entity_id
_entity_poly.type
_entity_poly.pdbx_seq_one_letter_code
_entity_poly.pdbx_strand_id
1 'polypeptide(L)'
;MLDTPYIEASASQLGNLTQFLIWVAERPRTYADIMEAWRTSCPRLSAWEDATANGLVDLAPDPSAATKTPVAVLTPKGRAWLSTRGAQREQA
;
A
#
# COMPACT_ATOMS: atom_id res chain seq x y z
N MET A 1 4.60 19.60 -25.57
CA MET A 1 5.32 18.37 -25.20
C MET A 1 5.98 18.66 -23.85
N LEU A 2 5.33 18.27 -22.76
CA LEU A 2 5.92 18.30 -21.42
C LEU A 2 5.91 16.86 -20.95
N ASP A 3 7.06 16.20 -21.16
CA ASP A 3 7.39 14.93 -20.53
C ASP A 3 7.87 15.27 -19.12
N THR A 4 6.96 15.17 -18.16
CA THR A 4 7.32 15.30 -16.74
C THR A 4 6.60 14.19 -15.98
N PRO A 5 7.25 13.05 -15.69
CA PRO A 5 6.74 12.12 -14.69
C PRO A 5 7.07 12.70 -13.30
N TYR A 6 6.43 13.82 -12.94
CA TYR A 6 6.55 14.38 -11.60
C TYR A 6 5.26 14.10 -10.85
N ILE A 7 5.35 13.07 -10.01
CA ILE A 7 4.36 12.69 -9.02
C ILE A 7 4.16 13.87 -8.06
N GLU A 8 3.32 14.84 -8.40
CA GLU A 8 2.58 15.59 -7.39
C GLU A 8 1.46 14.67 -6.90
N ALA A 9 1.85 13.66 -6.11
CA ALA A 9 0.90 12.90 -5.34
C ALA A 9 0.20 13.88 -4.38
N SER A 10 -0.99 14.35 -4.77
CA SER A 10 -1.87 15.16 -3.93
C SER A 10 -1.95 14.57 -2.53
N ALA A 11 -2.14 15.38 -1.49
CA ALA A 11 -2.23 14.90 -0.10
C ALA A 11 -3.24 13.74 0.07
N SER A 12 -4.31 13.73 -0.74
CA SER A 12 -5.29 12.63 -0.84
C SER A 12 -4.68 11.30 -1.34
N GLN A 13 -3.72 11.36 -2.27
CA GLN A 13 -2.97 10.22 -2.79
C GLN A 13 -2.08 9.61 -1.71
N LEU A 14 -1.38 10.47 -0.96
CA LEU A 14 -0.54 10.06 0.18
C LEU A 14 -1.37 9.53 1.36
N GLY A 15 -2.58 10.06 1.56
CA GLY A 15 -3.55 9.57 2.54
C GLY A 15 -4.07 8.18 2.18
N ASN A 16 -4.47 7.97 0.92
CA ASN A 16 -4.91 6.67 0.42
C ASN A 16 -3.80 5.61 0.52
N LEU A 17 -2.55 5.97 0.19
CA LEU A 17 -1.41 5.08 0.37
C LEU A 17 -1.22 4.69 1.84
N THR A 18 -1.31 5.66 2.76
CA THR A 18 -1.15 5.37 4.20
C THR A 18 -2.24 4.43 4.69
N GLN A 19 -3.50 4.68 4.30
CA GLN A 19 -4.62 3.79 4.64
C GLN A 19 -4.46 2.39 4.03
N PHE A 20 -3.95 2.30 2.80
CA PHE A 20 -3.66 1.03 2.15
C PHE A 20 -2.60 0.23 2.92
N LEU A 21 -1.48 0.87 3.29
CA LEU A 21 -0.42 0.21 4.05
C LEU A 21 -0.88 -0.23 5.44
N ILE A 22 -1.67 0.58 6.15
CA ILE A 22 -2.28 0.20 7.44
C ILE A 22 -3.16 -1.02 7.24
N TRP A 23 -4.04 -0.99 6.23
CA TRP A 23 -4.92 -2.10 5.93
C TRP A 23 -4.09 -3.37 5.70
N VAL A 24 -3.10 -3.37 4.79
CA VAL A 24 -2.19 -4.52 4.55
C VAL A 24 -1.44 -4.96 5.81
N ALA A 25 -1.10 -4.04 6.72
CA ALA A 25 -0.42 -4.36 7.98
C ALA A 25 -1.25 -5.27 8.89
N GLU A 26 -2.58 -5.11 8.89
CA GLU A 26 -3.48 -5.85 9.79
C GLU A 26 -3.49 -7.36 9.50
N ARG A 27 -3.43 -7.73 8.22
CA ARG A 27 -3.37 -9.13 7.78
C ARG A 27 -2.78 -9.22 6.37
N PRO A 28 -1.96 -10.24 6.07
CA PRO A 28 -1.54 -10.54 4.71
C PRO A 28 -2.78 -10.77 3.84
N ARG A 29 -2.80 -10.19 2.63
CA ARG A 29 -3.97 -10.25 1.73
C ARG A 29 -3.55 -10.59 0.33
N THR A 30 -4.35 -11.40 -0.36
CA THR A 30 -4.09 -11.74 -1.75
C THR A 30 -4.37 -10.57 -2.67
N TYR A 31 -3.79 -10.58 -3.87
CA TYR A 31 -4.12 -9.60 -4.90
C TYR A 31 -5.62 -9.56 -5.21
N ALA A 32 -6.33 -10.70 -5.16
CA ALA A 32 -7.77 -10.73 -5.36
C ALA A 32 -8.53 -9.94 -4.28
N ASP A 33 -8.16 -10.10 -3.00
CA ASP A 33 -8.75 -9.35 -1.87
C ASP A 33 -8.45 -7.85 -1.98
N ILE A 34 -7.22 -7.50 -2.39
CA ILE A 34 -6.82 -6.11 -2.68
C ILE A 34 -7.71 -5.52 -3.78
N MET A 35 -7.85 -6.23 -4.90
CA MET A 35 -8.68 -5.77 -6.00
C MET A 35 -10.14 -5.68 -5.58
N GLU A 36 -10.69 -6.64 -4.84
CA GLU A 36 -12.08 -6.56 -4.38
C GLU A 36 -12.33 -5.34 -3.48
N ALA A 37 -11.46 -5.10 -2.51
CA ALA A 37 -11.62 -4.02 -1.55
C ALA A 37 -11.28 -2.62 -2.11
N TRP A 38 -10.37 -2.51 -3.09
CA TRP A 38 -9.86 -1.22 -3.57
C TRP A 38 -10.27 -0.86 -5.01
N ARG A 39 -10.87 -1.77 -5.79
CA ARG A 39 -11.28 -1.54 -7.21
C ARG A 39 -12.45 -0.58 -7.40
N THR A 40 -13.33 -0.43 -6.42
CA THR A 40 -14.58 0.35 -6.59
C THR A 40 -14.42 1.85 -6.37
N SER A 41 -13.24 2.30 -5.94
CA SER A 41 -13.02 3.68 -5.56
C SER A 41 -11.89 4.27 -6.40
N CYS A 42 -12.16 4.89 -7.54
CA CYS A 42 -11.13 5.70 -8.19
C CYS A 42 -10.86 6.93 -7.29
N PRO A 43 -9.62 7.24 -6.85
CA PRO A 43 -8.29 6.87 -7.39
C PRO A 43 -7.48 5.83 -6.55
N ARG A 44 -8.15 4.92 -5.83
CA ARG A 44 -7.54 3.97 -4.87
C ARG A 44 -6.73 2.83 -5.51
N LEU A 45 -6.91 2.52 -6.80
CA LEU A 45 -6.00 1.58 -7.50
C LEU A 45 -4.56 2.10 -7.48
N SER A 46 -4.40 3.42 -7.54
CA SER A 46 -3.10 4.08 -7.46
C SER A 46 -2.40 3.86 -6.12
N ALA A 47 -3.10 3.51 -5.03
CA ALA A 47 -2.44 3.24 -3.75
C ALA A 47 -1.68 1.91 -3.76
N TRP A 48 -2.23 0.87 -4.39
CA TRP A 48 -1.54 -0.40 -4.61
C TRP A 48 -0.36 -0.22 -5.56
N GLU A 49 -0.58 0.47 -6.68
CA GLU A 49 0.46 0.74 -7.68
C GLU A 49 1.59 1.58 -7.09
N ASP A 50 1.27 2.63 -6.35
CA ASP A 50 2.25 3.47 -5.66
C ASP A 50 2.99 2.69 -4.57
N ALA A 51 2.31 1.88 -3.77
CA ALA A 51 2.94 1.05 -2.75
C ALA A 51 3.95 0.06 -3.36
N THR A 52 3.57 -0.56 -4.49
CA THR A 52 4.42 -1.53 -5.20
C THR A 52 5.57 -0.83 -5.91
N ALA A 53 5.29 0.27 -6.63
CA ALA A 53 6.31 1.08 -7.32
C ALA A 53 7.33 1.68 -6.36
N ASN A 54 6.91 2.06 -5.15
CA ASN A 54 7.80 2.56 -4.10
C ASN A 54 8.46 1.45 -3.27
N GLY A 55 8.16 0.17 -3.50
CA GLY A 55 8.71 -0.96 -2.74
C GLY A 55 8.30 -0.95 -1.26
N LEU A 56 7.13 -0.40 -0.94
CA LEU A 56 6.56 -0.38 0.40
C LEU A 56 5.84 -1.69 0.74
N VAL A 57 5.35 -2.38 -0.30
CA VAL A 57 4.76 -3.72 -0.21
C VAL A 57 5.46 -4.69 -1.17
N ASP A 58 5.43 -5.96 -0.82
CA ASP A 58 5.95 -7.05 -1.65
C ASP A 58 4.98 -8.24 -1.64
N LEU A 59 5.06 -9.11 -2.64
CA LEU A 59 4.21 -10.29 -2.78
C LEU A 59 4.99 -11.53 -2.30
N ALA A 60 4.76 -11.92 -1.06
CA ALA A 60 5.40 -13.08 -0.45
C ALA A 60 4.43 -14.28 -0.39
N PRO A 61 4.90 -15.53 -0.43
CA PRO A 61 4.05 -16.67 -0.11
C PRO A 61 3.57 -16.54 1.34
N ASP A 62 2.27 -16.75 1.55
CA ASP A 62 1.74 -16.79 2.91
C ASP A 62 2.17 -18.09 3.59
N PRO A 63 2.95 -18.06 4.68
CA PRO A 63 3.41 -19.28 5.35
C PRO A 63 2.28 -20.00 6.10
N SER A 64 1.13 -19.35 6.29
CA SER A 64 -0.03 -19.87 7.01
C SER A 64 -1.14 -20.39 6.10
N ALA A 65 -1.10 -20.08 4.79
CA ALA A 65 -2.13 -20.45 3.85
C ALA A 65 -1.84 -21.82 3.25
N ALA A 66 -2.87 -22.67 3.18
CA ALA A 66 -2.81 -23.94 2.47
C ALA A 66 -2.61 -23.75 0.94
N THR A 67 -2.91 -22.55 0.42
CA THR A 67 -2.79 -22.21 -0.99
C THR A 67 -1.49 -21.45 -1.25
N LYS A 68 -0.79 -21.78 -2.35
CA LYS A 68 0.45 -21.10 -2.81
C LYS A 68 0.18 -19.71 -3.41
N THR A 69 -0.89 -19.04 -3.00
CA THR A 69 -1.23 -17.72 -3.54
C THR A 69 -0.37 -16.69 -2.83
N PRO A 70 0.41 -15.88 -3.56
CA PRO A 70 1.19 -14.81 -2.95
C PRO A 70 0.25 -13.75 -2.35
N VAL A 71 0.65 -13.25 -1.19
CA VAL A 71 -0.04 -12.22 -0.42
C VAL A 71 0.82 -10.98 -0.35
N ALA A 72 0.18 -9.81 -0.40
CA ALA A 72 0.82 -8.54 -0.14
C ALA A 72 1.21 -8.45 1.33
N VAL A 73 2.48 -8.16 1.57
CA VAL A 73 3.08 -7.94 2.89
C VAL A 73 3.87 -6.64 2.90
N LEU A 74 3.95 -5.99 4.06
CA LEU A 74 4.79 -4.81 4.22
C LEU A 74 6.26 -5.17 4.23
N THR A 75 7.03 -4.47 3.38
CA THR A 75 8.50 -4.49 3.42
C THR A 75 9.02 -3.74 4.64
N PRO A 76 10.30 -3.90 5.02
CA PRO A 76 10.91 -3.07 6.05
C PRO A 76 10.76 -1.56 5.78
N LYS A 77 10.83 -1.16 4.50
CA LYS A 77 10.62 0.23 4.07
C LYS A 77 9.18 0.69 4.31
N GLY A 78 8.19 -0.13 3.94
CA GLY A 78 6.78 0.16 4.19
C GLY A 78 6.45 0.32 5.68
N ARG A 79 7.03 -0.54 6.52
CA ARG A 79 6.88 -0.44 7.99
C ARG A 79 7.49 0.84 8.55
N ALA A 80 8.72 1.17 8.17
CA ALA A 80 9.38 2.40 8.62
C ALA A 80 8.62 3.67 8.20
N TRP A 81 8.08 3.65 6.98
CA TRP A 81 7.26 4.75 6.46
C TRP A 81 5.96 4.92 7.26
N LEU A 82 5.27 3.82 7.60
CA LEU A 82 4.09 3.83 8.47
C LEU A 82 4.42 4.34 9.88
N SER A 83 5.52 3.87 10.48
CA SER A 83 5.95 4.32 11.81
C SER A 83 6.22 5.82 11.85
N THR A 84 6.85 6.37 10.81
CA THR A 84 7.15 7.80 10.70
C THR A 84 5.88 8.64 10.69
N ARG A 85 4.85 8.21 9.95
CA ARG A 85 3.57 8.94 9.84
C ARG A 85 2.61 8.70 11.00
N GLY A 86 2.67 7.52 11.61
CA GLY A 86 1.95 7.22 12.86
C GLY A 86 2.41 8.15 13.99
N ALA A 87 3.73 8.34 14.13
CA ALA A 87 4.30 9.29 15.07
C ALA A 87 3.90 10.76 14.80
N GLN A 88 3.66 11.12 13.53
CA GLN A 88 3.19 12.46 13.17
C GLN A 88 1.70 12.69 13.47
N ARG A 89 0.87 11.65 13.63
CA ARG A 89 -0.55 11.79 14.01
C ARG A 89 -0.78 11.98 15.51
N GLU A 90 0.17 11.56 16.34
CA GLU A 90 0.07 11.68 17.82
C GLU A 90 0.54 13.06 18.33
N GLN A 91 1.03 13.93 17.44
CA GLN A 91 1.59 15.26 17.75
C GLN A 91 0.70 16.43 17.27
N ALA A 92 -0.57 16.17 16.93
CA ALA A 92 -1.52 17.18 16.44
C ALA A 92 -2.75 17.30 17.34
#